data_AF-A0A086AXT1-F1
#
_entry.id   AF-A0A086AXT1-F1
#
_cell.length_a   1.000
_cell.length_b   1.000
_cell.length_c   1.000
_cell.angle_alpha   90.00
_cell.angle_beta   90.00
_cell.angle_gamma   90.00
#
_symmetry.space_group_name_H-M   'P 1'
#
loop_
_entity.id
_entity.type
_entity.pdbx_description
1 polymer ?
#
loop_
_entity_poly.entity_id
_entity_poly.type
_entity_poly.pdbx_seq_one_letter_code
_entity_poly.pdbx_strand_id
1 'polypeptide(L)' 'MEALFEIIFGRIITQYLGLNVRYYFLKIFDKNLKKQDIVTSSKSLEQGFYNSFIGLIVFCLLLIVIAYMFYKLDLL' A
#
# COMPACT_ATOMS: atom_id res chain seq x y z
N MET A 1 -9.92 -16.97 10.46
CA MET A 1 -8.50 -16.65 10.14
C MET A 1 -8.39 -16.14 8.70
N GLU A 2 -8.98 -16.85 7.73
CA GLU A 2 -9.03 -16.44 6.31
C GLU A 2 -9.61 -15.04 6.09
N ALA A 3 -10.75 -14.71 6.71
CA ALA A 3 -11.36 -13.38 6.57
C ALA A 3 -10.48 -12.24 7.07
N LEU A 4 -9.72 -12.44 8.16
CA LEU A 4 -8.77 -11.43 8.64
C LEU A 4 -7.61 -11.26 7.67
N PHE A 5 -7.11 -12.37 7.12
CA PHE A 5 -6.04 -12.35 6.14
C PHE A 5 -6.46 -11.63 4.86
N GLU A 6 -7.69 -11.87 4.39
CA GLU A 6 -8.26 -11.18 3.23
C GLU A 6 -8.43 -9.67 3.49
N ILE A 7 -8.89 -9.28 4.67
CA ILE A 7 -9.01 -7.86 5.04
C ILE A 7 -7.64 -7.20 5.05
N ILE A 8 -6.65 -7.81 5.70
CA ILE A 8 -5.31 -7.23 5.84
C ILE A 8 -4.60 -7.20 4.49
N PHE A 9 -4.41 -8.36 3.83
CA PHE A 9 -3.63 -8.43 2.60
C PHE A 9 -4.40 -7.90 1.38
N GLY A 10 -5.66 -8.29 1.23
CA GLY A 10 -6.49 -7.90 0.10
C GLY A 10 -6.89 -6.43 0.15
N ARG A 11 -7.46 -5.97 1.28
CA ARG A 11 -7.99 -4.60 1.35
C ARG A 11 -6.96 -3.58 1.83
N ILE A 12 -6.31 -3.81 2.97
CA ILE A 12 -5.42 -2.82 3.58
C ILE A 12 -4.10 -2.71 2.81
N ILE A 13 -3.40 -3.82 2.62
CA ILE A 13 -2.08 -3.83 1.98
C ILE A 13 -2.21 -3.56 0.48
N THR A 14 -3.03 -4.34 -0.24
CA THR A 14 -3.09 -4.25 -1.70
C THR A 14 -3.91 -3.05 -2.19
N GLN A 15 -5.18 -2.95 -1.80
CA GLN A 15 -6.09 -1.94 -2.34
C GLN A 15 -5.93 -0.56 -1.71
N TYR A 16 -5.54 -0.49 -0.44
CA TYR A 16 -5.34 0.80 0.23
C TYR A 16 -3.89 1.26 0.13
N LEU A 17 -2.92 0.57 0.73
CA LEU A 17 -1.53 1.03 0.73
C LEU A 17 -0.92 0.98 -0.67
N GLY A 18 -0.90 -0.19 -1.29
CA GLY A 18 -0.25 -0.43 -2.58
C GLY A 18 -0.75 0.49 -3.69
N LEU A 19 -2.07 0.49 -3.90
CA LEU A 19 -2.68 1.32 -4.95
C LEU A 19 -2.51 2.82 -4.70
N ASN A 20 -2.69 3.30 -3.47
CA ASN A 20 -2.53 4.73 -3.18
C ASN A 20 -1.07 5.17 -3.29
N VAL A 21 -0.12 4.40 -2.75
CA VAL A 21 1.30 4.74 -2.83
C VAL A 21 1.75 4.78 -4.27
N ARG A 22 1.37 3.78 -5.07
CA ARG A 22 1.66 3.77 -6.50
C ARG A 22 1.06 4.99 -7.21
N TYR A 23 -0.20 5.32 -6.92
CA TYR A 23 -0.85 6.49 -7.49
C TYR A 23 -0.08 7.78 -7.17
N TYR A 24 0.24 8.00 -5.89
CA TYR A 24 0.95 9.21 -5.48
C TYR A 24 2.36 9.25 -6.04
N PHE A 25 3.06 8.12 -6.09
CA PHE A 25 4.38 8.01 -6.71
C PHE A 25 4.32 8.43 -8.19
N LEU A 26 3.39 7.89 -8.97
CA LEU A 26 3.26 8.23 -10.38
C LEU A 26 2.78 9.67 -10.60
N LYS A 27 1.94 10.19 -9.70
CA LYS A 27 1.46 11.58 -9.74
C LYS A 27 2.58 12.62 -9.57
N ILE A 28 3.71 12.24 -8.95
CA ILE A 28 4.89 13.11 -8.87
C ILE A 28 5.43 13.41 -10.29
N PHE A 29 5.37 12.43 -11.18
CA PHE A 29 5.89 12.54 -12.55
C PHE A 29 4.84 13.03 -13.55
N ASP A 30 3.56 12.69 -13.33
CA ASP A 30 2.45 13.17 -14.14
C ASP A 30 1.33 13.75 -13.27
N LYS A 31 1.25 15.09 -13.26
CA LYS A 31 0.25 15.83 -12.48
C LYS A 31 -1.18 15.64 -13.01
N ASN A 32 -1.35 15.27 -14.28
CA ASN A 32 -2.65 15.07 -14.91
C ASN A 32 -3.22 13.67 -14.66
N LEU A 33 -2.41 12.75 -14.13
CA LEU A 33 -2.80 11.38 -13.83
C LEU A 33 -3.99 11.35 -12.86
N LYS A 34 -5.11 10.75 -13.29
CA LYS A 34 -6.27 10.56 -12.44
C LYS A 34 -6.15 9.23 -11.72
N LYS A 35 -6.63 9.19 -10.47
CA LYS A 35 -6.64 7.95 -9.67
C LYS A 35 -7.44 6.84 -10.35
N GLN A 36 -8.49 7.21 -11.09
CA GLN A 36 -9.35 6.29 -11.83
C GLN A 36 -8.58 5.53 -12.92
N ASP A 37 -7.56 6.13 -13.52
CA ASP A 37 -6.73 5.50 -14.56
C ASP A 37 -5.93 4.34 -13.94
N ILE A 38 -5.37 4.56 -12.74
CA ILE A 38 -4.67 3.54 -11.96
C ILE A 38 -5.62 2.45 -11.49
N VAL A 39 -6.77 2.82 -10.93
CA VAL A 39 -7.77 1.86 -10.43
C VAL A 39 -8.29 0.96 -11.54
N THR A 40 -8.58 1.53 -12.71
CA THR A 40 -9.07 0.75 -13.86
C THR A 40 -8.00 -0.22 -14.36
N SER A 41 -6.73 0.21 -14.42
CA SER A 41 -5.60 -0.68 -14.78
C SER A 41 -5.36 -1.80 -13.75
N SER A 42 -5.65 -1.54 -12.47
CA SER A 42 -5.43 -2.47 -11.36
C SER A 42 -6.37 -3.68 -11.32
N LYS A 43 -7.39 -3.72 -12.18
CA LYS A 43 -8.28 -4.88 -12.35
C LYS A 43 -7.59 -6.08 -13.02
N SER A 44 -6.44 -5.86 -13.66
CA SER A 44 -5.61 -6.95 -14.19
C SER A 44 -4.79 -7.60 -13.06
N LEU A 45 -4.60 -8.93 -13.16
CA LEU A 45 -3.93 -9.72 -12.13
C LEU A 45 -2.48 -9.26 -11.89
N GLU A 46 -1.75 -8.94 -12.96
CA GLU A 46 -0.39 -8.41 -12.89
C GLU A 46 -0.30 -7.11 -12.08
N GLN A 47 -1.25 -6.21 -12.31
CA GLN A 47 -1.29 -4.92 -11.62
C GLN A 47 -1.74 -5.08 -10.16
N GLY A 48 -2.64 -6.03 -9.89
CA GLY A 48 -3.00 -6.45 -8.54
C GLY A 48 -1.79 -6.99 -7.75
N PHE A 49 -0.97 -7.83 -8.38
CA PHE A 49 0.27 -8.34 -7.78
C PHE A 49 1.27 -7.22 -7.50
N TYR A 50 1.47 -6.31 -8.46
CA TYR A 50 2.35 -5.16 -8.27
C TYR A 50 1.89 -4.27 -7.11
N ASN A 51 0.58 -4.00 -7.02
CA ASN A 51 0.03 -3.23 -5.90
C ASN A 51 0.23 -3.96 -4.57
N SER A 52 0.02 -5.27 -4.52
CA SER A 52 0.26 -6.06 -3.30
C SER A 52 1.72 -5.98 -2.86
N PHE A 53 2.65 -6.12 -3.81
CA PHE A 53 4.09 -6.04 -3.56
C PHE A 53 4.51 -4.67 -3.00
N ILE A 54 4.10 -3.58 -3.65
CA ILE A 54 4.38 -2.22 -3.17
C ILE A 54 3.71 -1.97 -1.81
N GLY A 55 2.47 -2.42 -1.65
CA GLY A 55 1.72 -2.29 -0.41
C GLY A 55 2.43 -2.99 0.75
N LEU A 56 2.98 -4.18 0.53
CA LEU A 56 3.68 -4.95 1.54
C LEU A 56 4.96 -4.25 1.98
N ILE A 57 5.76 -3.74 1.03
CA ILE A 57 6.98 -2.98 1.33
C ILE A 57 6.64 -1.77 2.20
N VAL A 58 5.63 -0.99 1.81
CA VAL A 58 5.21 0.20 2.55
C VAL A 58 4.70 -0.18 3.94
N PHE A 59 3.94 -1.26 4.05
CA PHE A 59 3.45 -1.75 5.32
C PHE A 59 4.59 -2.12 6.27
N CYS A 60 5.61 -2.84 5.79
CA CYS A 60 6.81 -3.13 6.57
C CYS A 60 7.55 -1.86 7.02
N LEU A 61 7.71 -0.88 6.14
CA LEU A 61 8.33 0.40 6.48
C LEU A 61 7.54 1.14 7.57
N LEU A 62 6.21 1.16 7.48
CA LEU A 62 5.36 1.76 8.49
C LEU A 62 5.52 1.07 9.85
N LEU A 63 5.57 -0.27 9.88
CA LEU A 63 5.81 -1.02 11.11
C LEU A 63 7.17 -0.69 11.74
N ILE A 64 8.22 -0.60 10.93
CA ILE A 64 9.57 -0.22 11.39
C ILE A 64 9.54 1.19 11.99
N VAL A 65 8.90 2.15 11.31
CA VAL A 65 8.77 3.53 11.81
C VAL A 65 7.99 3.58 13.12
N ILE A 66 6.88 2.86 13.23
CA ILE A 66 6.07 2.80 14.45
C ILE A 66 6.88 2.19 15.60
N ALA A 67 7.55 1.06 15.37
CA ALA A 67 8.40 0.42 16.36
C ALA A 67 9.52 1.34 16.84
N TYR A 68 10.17 2.06 15.91
CA TYR A 68 11.19 3.05 16.23
C TYR A 68 10.63 4.21 17.06
N MET A 69 9.43 4.72 16.74
CA MET A 69 8.78 5.77 17.52
C MET A 69 8.47 5.30 18.94
N PHE A 70 7.97 4.07 19.11
CA PHE A 70 7.67 3.52 20.43
C PHE A 70 8.93 3.36 21.28
N TYR A 71 10.00 2.84 20.67
CA TYR A 71 11.32 2.75 21.32
C TYR A 71 11.81 4.14 21.76
N LYS A 72 11.72 5.15 20.88
CA LYS A 72 12.16 6.52 21.20
C LYS A 72 11.33 7.19 22.30
N LEU A 73 10.08 6.77 22.48
CA LEU A 73 9.15 7.29 23.48
C LEU A 73 9.18 6.50 24.80
N ASP A 74 10.09 5.53 24.94
CA ASP A 74 10.13 4.59 26.09
C ASP A 74 8.79 3.87 26.33
N LEU A 75 8.02 3.63 25.26
CA LEU A 75 6.75 2.89 25.30
C LEU A 75 6.94 1.40 24.97
N LEU A 76 8.14 1.00 24.55
CA LEU A 76 8.54 -0.36 24.19
C LEU A 76 9.99 -0.61 24.62
#